data_AF-A0A839XT75-F1
#
_entry.id   AF-A0A839XT75-F1
#
_cell.length_a   1.000
_cell.length_b   1.000
_cell.length_c   1.000
_cell.angle_alpha   90.00
_cell.angle_beta   90.00
_cell.angle_gamma   90.00
#
_symmetry.space_group_name_H-M   'P 1'
#
loop_
_entity.id
_entity.type
_entity.pdbx_description
1 polymer ?
#
loop_
_entity_poly.entity_id
_entity_poly.type
_entity_poly.pdbx_seq_one_letter_code
_entity_poly.pdbx_strand_id
1 'polypeptide(L)'
;MGRPLDLEDISALQLPSDPAIAPDGRRVVYVLRTTDTGADADRTALWSVTATDDGWAEPVQLTRGTADSSPAFSPTGDRVAFLRGGDGPPQLHLLAVSGGEAERVTDLPAGAGAPVWSPGR
;
A
#
# COMPACT_ATOMS: atom_id res chain seq x y z
N MET A 1 -25.92 -21.90 -12.05
CA MET A 1 -25.20 -21.40 -13.24
C MET A 1 -24.93 -19.93 -12.98
N GLY A 2 -23.67 -19.49 -12.95
CA GLY A 2 -23.31 -18.09 -12.67
C GLY A 2 -23.69 -17.18 -13.85
N ARG A 3 -23.97 -15.90 -13.58
CA ARG A 3 -24.22 -14.91 -14.63
C ARG A 3 -22.93 -14.62 -15.42
N PRO A 4 -23.00 -14.28 -16.72
CA PRO A 4 -21.84 -13.80 -17.48
C PRO A 4 -21.26 -12.52 -16.86
N LEU A 5 -19.94 -12.33 -17.03
CA LEU A 5 -19.27 -11.07 -16.67
C LEU A 5 -19.82 -9.92 -17.52
N ASP A 6 -20.02 -8.76 -16.88
CA ASP A 6 -20.38 -7.51 -17.56
C ASP A 6 -19.41 -6.36 -17.20
N LEU A 7 -19.73 -5.15 -17.69
CA LEU A 7 -18.92 -3.96 -17.45
C LEU A 7 -18.90 -3.56 -15.96
N GLU A 8 -19.96 -3.85 -15.22
CA GLU A 8 -20.07 -3.50 -13.80
C GLU A 8 -19.09 -4.35 -12.97
N ASP A 9 -18.92 -5.62 -13.36
CA ASP A 9 -17.96 -6.53 -12.71
C ASP A 9 -16.50 -6.03 -12.83
N ILE A 10 -16.17 -5.23 -13.85
CA ILE A 10 -14.81 -4.66 -14.00
C ILE A 10 -14.50 -3.69 -12.86
N SER A 11 -15.47 -2.87 -12.44
CA SER A 11 -15.29 -1.92 -11.34
C SER A 11 -15.14 -2.59 -9.97
N ALA A 12 -15.59 -3.85 -9.85
CA ALA A 12 -15.46 -4.65 -8.62
C ALA A 12 -14.08 -5.31 -8.48
N LEU A 13 -13.21 -5.23 -9.50
CA LEU A 13 -11.88 -5.84 -9.45
C LEU A 13 -10.99 -5.13 -8.41
N GLN A 14 -10.37 -5.94 -7.56
CA GLN A 14 -9.32 -5.51 -6.65
C GLN A 14 -7.96 -5.92 -7.23
N LEU A 15 -7.11 -4.95 -7.52
CA LEU A 15 -5.91 -5.16 -8.32
C LEU A 15 -4.66 -4.90 -7.45
N PRO A 16 -3.99 -5.95 -6.95
CA PRO A 16 -2.77 -5.79 -6.17
C PRO A 16 -1.58 -5.44 -7.08
N SER A 17 -0.66 -4.60 -6.56
CA SER A 17 0.59 -4.21 -7.23
C SER A 17 1.68 -3.86 -6.21
N ASP A 18 2.90 -3.59 -6.70
CA ASP A 18 4.06 -3.12 -5.92
C ASP A 18 4.32 -3.88 -4.60
N PRO A 19 4.53 -5.20 -4.65
CA PRO A 19 4.81 -5.97 -3.45
C PRO A 19 6.19 -5.63 -2.88
N ALA A 20 6.24 -5.39 -1.57
CA ALA A 20 7.45 -5.25 -0.77
C ALA A 20 7.45 -6.35 0.30
N ILE A 21 8.57 -7.07 0.41
CA ILE A 21 8.74 -8.17 1.37
C ILE A 21 9.52 -7.64 2.57
N ALA A 22 9.07 -7.97 3.78
CA ALA A 22 9.74 -7.62 5.01
C ALA A 22 11.11 -8.32 5.11
N PRO A 23 12.10 -7.74 5.81
CA PRO A 23 13.44 -8.34 5.95
C PRO A 23 13.45 -9.76 6.53
N ASP A 24 12.47 -10.08 7.38
CA ASP A 24 12.31 -11.42 7.97
C ASP A 24 11.66 -12.44 7.00
N GLY A 25 11.23 -12.01 5.82
CA GLY A 25 10.55 -12.83 4.81
C GLY A 25 9.12 -13.25 5.18
N ARG A 26 8.58 -12.83 6.33
CA ARG A 26 7.28 -13.31 6.83
C ARG A 26 6.11 -12.41 6.47
N ARG A 27 6.35 -11.15 6.09
CA ARG A 27 5.28 -10.21 5.75
C ARG A 27 5.49 -9.62 4.36
N VAL A 28 4.39 -9.48 3.62
CA VAL A 28 4.35 -8.71 2.38
C VAL A 28 3.43 -7.51 2.60
N VAL A 29 3.89 -6.33 2.20
CA VAL A 29 3.06 -5.14 2.03
C VAL A 29 2.91 -4.88 0.55
N TYR A 30 1.71 -4.58 0.09
CA TYR A 30 1.42 -4.35 -1.31
C TYR A 30 0.40 -3.23 -1.46
N VAL A 31 0.32 -2.66 -2.65
CA VAL A 31 -0.70 -1.67 -3.01
C VAL A 31 -1.93 -2.43 -3.49
N LEU A 32 -3.11 -2.11 -2.97
CA LEU A 32 -4.38 -2.61 -3.50
C LEU A 32 -5.12 -1.45 -4.17
N ARG A 33 -5.38 -1.58 -5.47
CA ARG A 33 -6.24 -0.66 -6.22
C ARG A 33 -7.68 -1.16 -6.21
N THR A 34 -8.60 -0.26 -5.90
CA THR A 34 -10.06 -0.46 -5.99
C THR A 34 -10.69 0.73 -6.69
N THR A 35 -11.79 0.53 -7.41
CA THR A 35 -12.52 1.63 -8.06
C THR A 35 -13.63 2.13 -7.13
N ASP A 36 -13.67 3.44 -6.88
CA ASP A 36 -14.82 4.12 -6.27
C ASP A 36 -15.70 4.69 -7.39
N THR A 37 -16.76 3.97 -7.71
CA THR A 37 -17.70 4.33 -8.79
C THR A 37 -18.52 5.59 -8.48
N GLY A 38 -18.72 5.92 -7.20
CA GLY A 38 -19.43 7.13 -6.80
C GLY A 38 -18.58 8.39 -6.97
N ALA A 39 -17.26 8.25 -6.78
CA ALA A 39 -16.29 9.32 -6.96
C ALA A 39 -15.66 9.36 -8.37
N ASP A 40 -15.98 8.41 -9.24
CA ASP A 40 -15.36 8.20 -10.56
C ASP A 40 -13.82 8.21 -10.50
N ALA A 41 -13.27 7.49 -9.52
CA ALA A 41 -11.84 7.51 -9.23
C ALA A 41 -11.34 6.16 -8.73
N ASP A 42 -10.11 5.82 -9.10
CA ASP A 42 -9.38 4.73 -8.46
C ASP A 42 -8.82 5.18 -7.12
N ARG A 43 -8.83 4.26 -6.16
CA ARG A 43 -8.19 4.42 -4.85
C ARG A 43 -7.12 3.38 -4.67
N THR A 44 -5.98 3.81 -4.14
CA THR A 44 -4.90 2.90 -3.74
C THR A 44 -4.57 3.06 -2.26
N ALA A 45 -4.49 1.92 -1.58
CA ALA A 45 -4.09 1.82 -0.18
C ALA A 45 -3.07 0.71 0.00
N LEU A 46 -2.27 0.81 1.07
CA LEU A 46 -1.37 -0.27 1.46
C LEU A 46 -2.13 -1.34 2.23
N TRP A 47 -1.91 -2.58 1.85
CA TRP A 47 -2.38 -3.77 2.52
C TRP A 47 -1.20 -4.65 2.89
N SER A 48 -1.41 -5.52 3.87
CA SER A 48 -0.39 -6.49 4.28
C SER A 48 -0.96 -7.87 4.46
N VAL A 49 -0.12 -8.87 4.21
CA VAL A 49 -0.39 -10.27 4.50
C VAL A 49 0.82 -10.85 5.22
N THR A 50 0.58 -11.68 6.23
CA THR A 50 1.65 -12.30 7.05
C THR A 50 1.57 -13.82 6.92
N ALA A 51 2.71 -14.45 6.68
CA ALA A 51 2.85 -15.90 6.65
C ALA A 51 2.69 -16.48 8.07
N THR A 52 1.90 -17.54 8.16
CA THR A 52 1.69 -18.36 9.35
C THR A 52 2.20 -19.78 9.08
N ASP A 53 2.24 -20.62 10.10
CA ASP A 53 2.69 -22.01 9.92
C ASP A 53 1.71 -22.82 9.04
N ASP A 54 0.45 -22.39 8.97
CA ASP A 54 -0.62 -23.01 8.17
C ASP A 54 -0.89 -22.29 6.83
N GLY A 55 -0.05 -21.34 6.43
CA GLY A 55 -0.18 -20.60 5.17
C GLY A 55 -0.10 -19.08 5.36
N TRP A 56 -1.20 -18.39 5.13
CA TRP A 56 -1.27 -16.92 5.19
C TRP A 56 -2.42 -16.47 6.08
N ALA A 57 -2.16 -15.46 6.92
CA ALA A 57 -3.21 -14.75 7.64
C ALA A 57 -4.11 -13.97 6.67
N GLU A 58 -5.28 -13.53 7.15
CA GLU A 58 -6.13 -12.62 6.39
C GLU A 58 -5.40 -11.30 6.07
N PRO A 59 -5.57 -10.75 4.85
CA PRO A 59 -5.00 -9.44 4.53
C PRO A 59 -5.55 -8.33 5.42
N VAL A 60 -4.67 -7.44 5.88
CA VAL A 60 -5.01 -6.29 6.72
C VAL A 60 -4.70 -5.01 5.97
N GLN A 61 -5.69 -4.12 5.87
CA GLN A 61 -5.50 -2.77 5.36
C GLN A 61 -4.67 -1.95 6.34
N LEU A 62 -3.54 -1.41 5.88
CA LEU A 62 -2.61 -0.63 6.69
C LEU A 62 -2.86 0.87 6.60
N THR A 63 -3.31 1.36 5.44
CA THR A 63 -3.57 2.79 5.23
C THR A 63 -4.98 3.06 4.72
N ARG A 64 -5.47 4.26 5.00
CA ARG A 64 -6.77 4.77 4.52
C ARG A 64 -6.61 5.96 3.57
N GLY A 65 -5.42 6.16 3.01
CA GLY A 65 -5.17 7.15 1.98
C GLY A 65 -5.88 6.79 0.67
N THR A 66 -5.99 7.76 -0.23
CA THR A 66 -6.67 7.60 -1.53
C THR A 66 -5.71 7.32 -2.68
N ALA A 67 -4.41 7.59 -2.51
CA ALA A 67 -3.39 7.43 -3.54
C ALA A 67 -2.04 7.03 -2.92
N ASP A 68 -2.03 5.95 -2.14
CA ASP A 68 -0.83 5.40 -1.52
C ASP A 68 -0.12 4.42 -2.48
N SER A 69 1.22 4.50 -2.58
CA SER A 69 2.02 3.72 -3.54
C SER A 69 3.47 3.51 -3.09
N SER A 70 4.23 2.69 -3.83
CA SER A 70 5.68 2.49 -3.65
C SER A 70 6.11 2.12 -2.21
N PRO A 71 5.53 1.08 -1.58
CA PRO A 71 5.93 0.67 -0.25
C PRO A 71 7.36 0.12 -0.22
N ALA A 72 8.12 0.45 0.82
CA ALA A 72 9.45 -0.09 1.06
C ALA A 72 9.65 -0.32 2.57
N PHE A 73 10.00 -1.55 2.96
CA PHE A 73 10.33 -1.86 4.35
C PHE A 73 11.66 -1.25 4.76
N SER A 74 11.68 -0.70 5.97
CA SER A 74 12.92 -0.41 6.70
C SER A 74 13.77 -1.68 6.86
N PRO A 75 15.11 -1.56 6.96
CA PRO A 75 15.99 -2.71 7.15
C PRO A 75 15.72 -3.49 8.45
N THR A 76 15.21 -2.78 9.47
CA THR A 76 14.78 -3.34 10.75
C THR A 76 13.40 -4.00 10.70
N GLY A 77 12.62 -3.75 9.64
CA GLY A 77 11.30 -4.33 9.43
C GLY A 77 10.19 -3.76 10.32
N ASP A 78 10.44 -2.69 11.07
CA ASP A 78 9.46 -2.08 11.99
C ASP A 78 8.73 -0.87 11.40
N ARG A 79 9.18 -0.38 10.24
CA ARG A 79 8.57 0.71 9.47
C ARG A 79 8.41 0.35 7.99
N VAL A 80 7.42 0.97 7.35
CA VAL A 80 7.22 1.03 5.89
C VAL A 80 7.27 2.50 5.47
N ALA A 81 8.18 2.82 4.55
CA ALA A 81 8.14 4.05 3.79
C ALA A 81 7.25 3.89 2.57
N PHE A 82 6.50 4.92 2.20
CA PHE A 82 5.63 4.90 1.03
C PHE A 82 5.36 6.33 0.53
N LEU A 83 4.82 6.43 -0.68
CA LEU A 83 4.34 7.71 -1.23
C LEU A 83 2.83 7.83 -1.05
N ARG A 84 2.37 9.01 -0.65
CA ARG A 84 0.95 9.38 -0.67
C ARG A 84 0.73 10.61 -1.51
N GLY A 85 -0.13 10.50 -2.51
CA GLY A 85 -0.64 11.61 -3.31
C GLY A 85 -2.09 11.98 -2.94
N GLY A 86 -2.90 12.25 -3.95
CA GLY A 86 -4.34 12.54 -3.81
C GLY A 86 -4.63 14.04 -3.77
N ASP A 87 -4.03 14.74 -2.80
CA ASP A 87 -4.25 16.18 -2.60
C ASP A 87 -3.14 17.06 -3.22
N GLY A 88 -2.24 16.46 -4.00
CA GLY A 88 -1.10 17.14 -4.62
C GLY A 88 0.01 16.18 -5.05
N PRO A 89 1.21 16.70 -5.35
CA PRO A 89 2.38 15.89 -5.67
C PRO A 89 2.69 14.88 -4.55
N PRO A 90 3.06 13.63 -4.87
CA PRO A 90 3.22 12.57 -3.89
C PRO A 90 4.29 12.92 -2.86
N GLN A 91 4.04 12.58 -1.59
CA GLN A 91 4.96 12.88 -0.49
C GLN A 91 5.34 11.60 0.24
N LEU A 92 6.58 11.56 0.73
CA LEU A 92 7.07 10.46 1.53
C LEU A 92 6.39 10.45 2.89
N HIS A 93 5.89 9.28 3.25
CA HIS A 93 5.31 8.99 4.55
C HIS A 93 5.96 7.74 5.16
N LEU A 94 5.96 7.68 6.49
CA LEU A 94 6.38 6.53 7.27
C LEU A 94 5.19 5.97 8.05
N LEU A 95 5.07 4.65 8.07
CA LEU A 95 4.06 3.94 8.83
C LEU A 95 4.73 2.85 9.69
N ALA A 96 4.31 2.74 10.94
CA ALA A 96 4.69 1.61 11.78
C ALA A 96 4.05 0.31 11.27
N VAL A 97 4.83 -0.77 11.22
CA VAL A 97 4.36 -2.07 10.74
C VAL A 97 3.29 -2.67 11.65
N SER A 98 3.24 -2.25 12.91
CA SER A 98 2.14 -2.52 13.85
C SER A 98 0.82 -1.82 13.50
N GLY A 99 0.80 -0.97 12.47
CA GLY A 99 -0.28 -0.05 12.16
C GLY A 99 -0.18 1.27 12.93
N GLY A 100 -1.16 2.14 12.70
CA GLY A 100 -1.23 3.49 13.26
C GLY A 100 -1.45 4.54 12.19
N GLU A 101 -1.27 5.81 12.56
CA GLU A 101 -1.28 6.90 11.60
C GLU A 101 0.08 7.02 10.91
N ALA A 102 0.05 7.35 9.61
CA ALA A 102 1.26 7.58 8.84
C ALA A 102 1.78 8.99 9.10
N GLU A 103 3.09 9.11 9.34
CA GLU A 103 3.79 10.38 9.52
C GLU A 103 4.28 10.88 8.15
N ARG A 104 4.01 12.15 7.83
CA ARG A 104 4.53 12.79 6.63
C ARG A 104 5.97 13.24 6.88
N VAL A 105 6.90 12.77 6.05
CA VAL A 105 8.34 13.06 6.17
C VAL A 105 8.78 14.22 5.27
N THR A 106 8.11 14.42 4.14
CA THR A 106 8.48 15.45 3.16
C THR A 106 7.36 16.45 2.90
N ASP A 107 7.76 17.69 2.61
CA ASP A 107 6.88 18.72 2.05
C ASP A 107 7.58 19.39 0.86
N LEU A 108 7.64 18.67 -0.26
CA LEU A 108 8.37 19.10 -1.45
C LEU A 108 7.40 19.66 -2.50
N PRO A 109 7.69 20.82 -3.11
CA PRO A 109 6.82 21.44 -4.12
C PRO A 109 6.53 20.54 -5.33
N ALA A 110 7.48 19.69 -5.72
CA ALA A 110 7.34 18.75 -6.83
C ALA A 110 7.03 17.31 -6.40
N GLY A 111 6.90 17.06 -5.09
CA GLY A 111 6.78 15.72 -4.53
C GLY A 111 8.11 14.98 -4.34
N ALA A 112 8.02 13.80 -3.74
CA ALA A 112 9.09 12.85 -3.53
C ALA A 112 9.00 11.71 -4.56
N GLY A 113 10.15 11.10 -4.86
CA GLY A 113 10.24 9.87 -5.65
C GLY A 113 10.13 8.61 -4.79
N ALA A 114 10.06 7.44 -5.44
CA ALA A 114 9.95 6.16 -4.76
C ALA A 114 11.07 5.98 -3.71
N PRO A 115 10.74 5.64 -2.45
CA PRO A 115 11.72 5.58 -1.38
C PRO A 115 12.59 4.33 -1.49
N VAL A 116 13.86 4.48 -1.12
CA VAL A 116 14.78 3.37 -0.89
C VAL A 116 15.46 3.57 0.47
N TRP A 117 15.56 2.49 1.24
CA TRP A 117 16.23 2.51 2.54
C TRP A 117 17.73 2.31 2.40
N SER A 118 18.49 2.92 3.30
CA SER A 118 19.90 2.59 3.42
C SER A 118 20.02 1.21 4.06
N PRO A 119 20.89 0.29 3.61
CA PRO A 119 21.01 -1.04 4.20
C PRO A 119 21.31 -1.05 5.71
N GLY A 120 21.81 0.07 6.27
CA GLY A 120 22.17 0.20 7.69
C GLY A 120 21.24 1.06 8.55
N ARG A 121 20.16 1.65 7.99
CA ARG A 121 19.18 2.48 8.71
C ARG A 121 17.84 2.51 8.01
#